data_AF-A0A4W5QND3-F1
#
_entry.id   AF-A0A4W5QND3-F1
#
_cell.length_a   1.000
_cell.length_b   1.000
_cell.length_c   1.000
_cell.angle_alpha   90.00
_cell.angle_beta   90.00
_cell.angle_gamma   90.00
#
_symmetry.space_group_name_H-M   'P 1'
#
loop_
_entity.id
_entity.type
_entity.pdbx_description
1 polymer ?
#
loop_
_entity_poly.entity_id
_entity_poly.type
_entity_poly.pdbx_seq_one_letter_code
_entity_poly.pdbx_strand_id
1 'polypeptide(L)'
;FPPVSCGRIPEGQVEEGGALAVGRLRSLEDQLTRAKQKIHSFQRLTGDGPGPTQEELRRRVENGVRELWYFVRSEVKKLGHVEAEERSRQADTLIQDLGHQQRSIMTDLYYLSQADGVGDWRVKEARDLSNLVQNRITYLQNPQDCSKARKLVCNINKGCGYGCQLHHVVYCFMIAYGTQRTLILESHNWRYATGGWETVFHPVSNSCTDRTGVSTGHWSGRHGEHCLVRYVFRELGQVL
;
A
#
# COMPACT_ATOMS: atom_id res chain seq x y z
N PHE A 1 55.37 -62.72 28.39
CA PHE A 1 55.62 -61.77 27.28
C PHE A 1 54.83 -62.27 26.06
N PRO A 2 53.98 -61.49 25.36
CA PRO A 2 53.84 -60.01 25.28
C PRO A 2 52.41 -59.52 25.73
N PRO A 3 52.02 -58.22 25.56
CA PRO A 3 51.13 -57.49 26.48
C PRO A 3 49.64 -57.45 26.08
N VAL A 4 48.78 -57.21 27.09
CA VAL A 4 47.37 -56.82 26.94
C VAL A 4 47.30 -55.32 26.65
N SER A 5 46.74 -54.95 25.50
CA SER A 5 46.48 -53.55 25.14
C SER A 5 45.21 -53.05 25.84
N CYS A 6 45.34 -51.92 26.54
CA CYS A 6 44.21 -51.21 27.12
C CYS A 6 43.55 -50.36 26.00
N GLY A 7 42.36 -50.76 25.56
CA GLY A 7 41.55 -49.97 24.63
C GLY A 7 40.92 -48.78 25.35
N ARG A 8 41.28 -47.57 24.95
CA ARG A 8 40.74 -46.30 25.45
C ARG A 8 39.31 -46.11 24.90
N ILE A 9 38.33 -45.92 25.77
CA ILE A 9 36.98 -45.47 25.40
C ILE A 9 37.12 -44.01 24.91
N PRO A 10 36.59 -43.62 23.73
CA PRO A 10 36.55 -42.22 23.34
C PRO A 10 35.42 -41.53 24.10
N GLU A 11 35.78 -40.64 25.03
CA GLU A 11 34.93 -39.53 25.44
C GLU A 11 34.76 -38.57 24.25
N GLY A 12 33.52 -38.23 23.91
CA GLY A 12 33.26 -37.08 23.04
C GLY A 12 32.19 -37.30 21.97
N GLN A 13 30.92 -37.39 22.37
CA GLN A 13 29.76 -37.07 21.51
C GLN A 13 28.61 -36.44 22.32
N VAL A 14 28.91 -35.43 23.15
CA VAL A 14 27.87 -34.66 23.87
C VAL A 14 27.83 -33.18 23.45
N GLU A 15 28.85 -32.68 22.72
CA GLU A 15 28.94 -31.24 22.44
C GLU A 15 28.16 -30.73 21.22
N GLU A 16 27.86 -31.56 20.20
CA GLU A 16 27.18 -31.07 18.98
C GLU A 16 25.66 -30.84 19.15
N GLY A 17 24.99 -31.58 20.05
CA GLY A 17 23.56 -31.41 20.32
C GLY A 17 23.23 -30.16 21.14
N GLY A 18 24.17 -29.72 21.99
CA GLY A 18 24.01 -28.55 22.86
C GLY A 18 24.02 -27.24 22.10
N ALA A 19 24.92 -27.08 21.11
CA ALA A 19 25.04 -25.87 20.32
C ALA A 19 23.77 -25.58 19.48
N LEU A 20 23.18 -26.63 18.90
CA LEU A 20 21.96 -26.55 18.09
C LEU A 20 20.72 -26.23 18.95
N ALA A 21 20.64 -26.80 20.15
CA ALA A 21 19.59 -26.48 21.13
C ALA A 21 19.70 -25.02 21.64
N VAL A 22 20.92 -24.55 21.94
CA VAL A 22 21.19 -23.17 22.38
C VAL A 22 20.85 -22.16 21.27
N GLY A 23 21.17 -22.46 20.01
CA GLY A 23 20.81 -21.61 18.87
C GLY A 23 19.29 -21.47 18.70
N ARG A 24 18.55 -22.56 18.89
CA ARG A 24 17.08 -22.55 18.83
C ARG A 24 16.46 -21.79 20.00
N LEU A 25 17.07 -21.89 21.19
CA LEU A 25 16.64 -21.16 22.39
C LEU A 25 16.80 -19.64 22.23
N ARG A 26 17.95 -19.19 21.73
CA ARG A 26 18.20 -17.77 21.41
C ARG A 26 17.21 -17.24 20.37
N SER A 27 16.91 -18.03 19.34
CA SER A 27 15.91 -17.65 18.33
C SER A 27 14.51 -17.47 18.92
N LEU A 28 14.12 -18.34 19.85
CA LEU A 28 12.84 -18.24 20.55
C LEU A 28 12.80 -17.04 21.51
N GLU A 29 13.90 -16.74 22.21
CA GLU A 29 14.03 -15.55 23.05
C GLU A 29 13.91 -14.25 22.23
N ASP A 30 14.54 -14.20 21.06
CA ASP A 30 14.42 -13.08 20.13
C ASP A 30 12.99 -12.91 19.61
N GLN A 31 12.33 -14.01 19.24
CA GLN A 31 10.93 -14.00 18.81
C GLN A 31 10.00 -13.53 19.95
N LEU A 32 10.23 -14.01 21.17
CA LEU A 32 9.47 -13.62 22.35
C LEU A 32 9.68 -12.14 22.69
N THR A 33 10.90 -11.64 22.56
CA THR A 33 11.22 -10.22 22.80
C THR A 33 10.54 -9.33 21.77
N ARG A 34 10.56 -9.71 20.49
CA ARG A 34 9.84 -9.00 19.43
C ARG A 34 8.33 -9.06 19.62
N ALA A 35 7.79 -10.20 20.07
CA ALA A 35 6.38 -10.35 20.39
C ALA A 35 5.99 -9.46 21.59
N LYS A 36 6.79 -9.41 22.66
CA LYS A 36 6.59 -8.52 23.80
C LYS A 36 6.64 -7.05 23.42
N GLN A 37 7.58 -6.65 22.57
CA GLN A 37 7.65 -5.28 22.05
C GLN A 37 6.41 -4.90 21.24
N LYS A 38 5.92 -5.82 20.39
CA LYS A 38 4.65 -5.63 19.66
C LYS A 38 3.46 -5.56 20.61
N ILE A 39 3.38 -6.43 21.62
CA ILE A 39 2.29 -6.39 22.60
C ILE A 39 2.33 -5.09 23.40
N HIS A 40 3.51 -4.63 23.81
CA HIS A 40 3.66 -3.37 24.52
C HIS A 40 3.32 -2.15 23.64
N SER A 41 3.65 -2.18 22.34
CA SER A 41 3.21 -1.13 21.41
C SER A 41 1.70 -1.13 21.19
N PHE A 42 1.07 -2.31 21.11
CA PHE A 42 -0.38 -2.45 21.12
C PHE A 42 -1.02 -2.03 22.44
N GLN A 43 -0.40 -2.33 23.59
CA GLN A 43 -0.90 -1.92 24.90
C GLN A 43 -0.79 -0.42 25.13
N ARG A 44 0.20 0.25 24.53
CA ARG A 44 0.28 1.72 24.49
C ARG A 44 -0.83 2.33 23.65
N LEU A 45 -1.26 1.67 22.57
CA LEU A 45 -2.44 2.07 21.81
C LEU A 45 -3.75 1.88 22.61
N THR A 46 -3.74 1.05 23.66
CA THR A 46 -4.91 0.80 24.54
C THR A 46 -4.86 1.53 25.88
N GLY A 47 -3.92 2.46 26.10
CA GLY A 47 -4.04 3.39 27.24
C GLY A 47 -5.28 4.28 27.02
N ASP A 48 -6.03 4.58 28.09
CA ASP A 48 -7.29 5.35 28.06
C ASP A 48 -7.16 6.83 27.58
N GLY A 49 -6.14 7.18 26.80
CA GLY A 49 -5.98 8.52 26.27
C GLY A 49 -4.80 8.69 25.29
N PRO A 50 -4.66 9.91 24.73
CA PRO A 50 -3.57 10.25 23.82
C PRO A 50 -2.19 10.02 24.45
N GLY A 51 -1.25 9.54 23.65
CA GLY A 51 0.12 9.35 24.11
C GLY A 51 0.84 10.67 24.44
N PRO A 52 1.88 10.63 25.29
CA PRO A 52 2.57 11.83 25.74
C PRO A 52 3.26 12.58 24.60
N THR A 53 3.85 11.86 23.63
CA THR A 53 4.54 12.44 22.49
C THR A 53 3.54 13.07 21.52
N GLN A 54 2.40 12.43 21.30
CA GLN A 54 1.30 12.97 20.51
C GLN A 54 0.82 14.31 21.07
N GLU A 55 0.58 14.41 22.39
CA GLU A 55 0.10 15.64 23.00
C GLU A 55 1.16 16.75 23.04
N GLU A 56 2.45 16.41 23.20
CA GLU A 56 3.54 17.37 23.08
C GLU A 56 3.59 17.98 21.66
N LEU A 57 3.59 17.13 20.63
CA LEU A 57 3.65 17.57 19.24
C LEU A 57 2.41 18.35 18.84
N ARG A 58 1.22 17.94 19.29
CA ARG A 58 -0.04 18.67 19.06
C ARG A 58 0.06 20.10 19.59
N ARG A 59 0.54 20.28 20.84
CA ARG A 59 0.74 21.62 21.43
C ARG A 59 1.84 22.41 20.72
N ARG A 60 2.92 21.75 20.27
CA ARG A 60 4.00 22.40 19.53
C ARG A 60 3.52 22.94 18.19
N VAL A 61 2.71 22.18 17.45
CA VAL A 61 2.05 22.62 16.21
C VAL A 61 1.13 23.82 16.50
N GLU A 62 0.28 23.72 17.52
CA GLU A 62 -0.63 24.80 17.92
C GLU A 62 0.13 26.10 18.24
N ASN A 63 1.21 25.99 19.03
CA ASN A 63 2.06 27.13 19.34
C ASN A 63 2.80 27.66 18.10
N GLY A 64 3.31 26.77 17.25
CA GLY A 64 3.98 27.15 16.00
C GLY A 64 3.09 27.96 15.07
N VAL A 65 1.81 27.57 14.93
CA VAL A 65 0.82 28.35 14.16
C VAL A 65 0.57 29.72 14.79
N ARG A 66 0.49 29.80 16.13
CA ARG A 66 0.31 31.07 16.84
C ARG A 66 1.50 32.00 16.66
N GLU A 67 2.72 31.50 16.79
CA GLU A 67 3.94 32.28 16.59
C GLU A 67 4.09 32.72 15.13
N LEU A 68 3.75 31.84 14.17
CA LEU A 68 3.71 32.20 12.76
C LEU A 68 2.74 33.38 12.51
N TRP A 69 1.55 33.35 13.10
CA TRP A 69 0.61 34.47 12.98
C TRP A 69 1.14 35.76 13.59
N TYR A 70 1.76 35.70 14.77
CA TYR A 70 2.37 36.87 15.40
C TYR A 70 3.51 37.44 14.56
N PHE A 71 4.35 36.58 14.00
CA PHE A 71 5.44 36.94 13.11
C PHE A 71 4.91 37.61 11.83
N VAL A 72 3.97 36.98 11.12
CA VAL A 72 3.34 37.54 9.91
C VAL A 72 2.76 38.93 10.20
N ARG A 73 1.97 39.05 11.27
CA ARG A 73 1.33 40.33 11.63
C ARG A 73 2.38 41.41 11.94
N SER A 74 3.46 41.06 12.63
CA SER A 74 4.57 41.96 12.94
C SER A 74 5.29 42.42 11.66
N GLU A 75 5.74 41.49 10.84
CA GLU A 75 6.59 41.79 9.69
C GLU A 75 5.81 42.49 8.57
N VAL A 76 4.55 42.11 8.32
CA VAL A 76 3.68 42.82 7.37
C VAL A 76 3.45 44.27 7.79
N LYS A 77 3.28 44.53 9.09
CA LYS A 77 3.16 45.90 9.61
C LYS A 77 4.46 46.68 9.39
N LYS A 78 5.63 46.07 9.65
CA LYS A 78 6.94 46.70 9.42
C LYS A 78 7.15 47.03 7.94
N LEU A 79 6.81 46.13 7.02
CA LEU A 79 6.91 46.36 5.58
C LEU A 79 6.13 47.60 5.10
N GLY A 80 5.01 47.91 5.76
CA GLY A 80 4.23 49.12 5.49
C GLY A 80 4.94 50.43 5.85
N HIS A 81 5.98 50.37 6.69
CA HIS A 81 6.78 51.51 7.15
C HIS A 81 8.18 51.58 6.50
N VAL A 82 8.45 50.72 5.51
CA VAL A 82 9.77 50.60 4.87
C VAL A 82 9.80 51.35 3.54
N GLU A 83 10.91 52.07 3.32
CA GLU A 83 11.19 52.79 2.08
C GLU A 83 11.09 51.87 0.86
N ALA A 84 10.67 52.43 -0.28
CA ALA A 84 10.37 51.65 -1.47
C ALA A 84 11.57 50.82 -1.97
N GLU A 85 12.79 51.34 -1.81
CA GLU A 85 14.03 50.69 -2.26
C GLU A 85 14.39 49.45 -1.43
N GLU A 86 14.16 49.44 -0.11
CA GLU A 86 14.51 48.32 0.78
C GLU A 86 13.36 47.31 0.95
N ARG A 87 12.13 47.71 0.57
CA ARG A 87 10.91 46.91 0.73
C ARG A 87 10.99 45.56 0.03
N SER A 88 11.56 45.50 -1.18
CA SER A 88 11.69 44.23 -1.92
C SER A 88 12.59 43.24 -1.17
N ARG A 89 13.75 43.71 -0.71
CA ARG A 89 14.72 42.86 0.00
C ARG A 89 14.18 42.33 1.34
N GLN A 90 13.46 43.18 2.06
CA GLN A 90 12.80 42.75 3.30
C GLN A 90 11.63 41.80 3.04
N ALA A 91 10.88 41.99 1.96
CA ALA A 91 9.84 41.05 1.55
C ALA A 91 10.43 39.68 1.20
N ASP A 92 11.56 39.64 0.49
CA ASP A 92 12.25 38.39 0.16
C ASP A 92 12.72 37.65 1.42
N THR A 93 13.29 38.39 2.39
CA THR A 93 13.71 37.84 3.68
C THR A 93 12.52 37.30 4.47
N LEU A 94 11.41 38.05 4.51
CA LEU A 94 10.17 37.61 5.14
C LEU A 94 9.66 36.29 4.54
N ILE A 95 9.65 36.16 3.21
CA ILE A 95 9.21 34.92 2.56
C ILE A 95 10.12 33.73 2.90
N GLN A 96 11.43 33.94 2.99
CA GLN A 96 12.36 32.90 3.42
C GLN A 96 12.08 32.44 4.85
N ASP A 97 11.94 33.37 5.79
CA ASP A 97 11.65 33.10 7.20
C ASP A 97 10.30 32.38 7.38
N LEU A 98 9.26 32.85 6.67
CA LEU A 98 7.96 32.18 6.64
C LEU A 98 8.06 30.75 6.11
N GLY A 99 8.90 30.53 5.09
CA GLY A 99 9.19 29.20 4.59
C GLY A 99 9.81 28.30 5.65
N HIS A 100 10.75 28.81 6.45
CA HIS A 100 11.37 28.03 7.53
C HIS A 100 10.37 27.70 8.63
N GLN A 101 9.56 28.67 9.06
CA GLN A 101 8.52 28.47 10.07
C GLN A 101 7.47 27.45 9.60
N GLN A 102 7.01 27.58 8.35
CA GLN A 102 6.05 26.65 7.75
C GLN A 102 6.62 25.22 7.71
N ARG A 103 7.87 25.04 7.29
CA ARG A 103 8.53 23.72 7.25
C ARG A 103 8.71 23.12 8.65
N SER A 104 8.99 23.94 9.67
CA SER A 104 9.06 23.46 11.07
C SER A 104 7.71 22.88 11.51
N ILE A 105 6.62 23.62 11.28
CA ILE A 105 5.26 23.16 11.63
C ILE A 105 4.90 21.87 10.87
N MET A 106 5.20 21.79 9.57
CA MET A 106 4.96 20.58 8.77
C MET A 106 5.78 19.39 9.27
N THR A 107 6.99 19.62 9.75
CA THR A 107 7.84 18.57 10.32
C THR A 107 7.24 18.04 11.62
N ASP A 108 6.76 18.93 12.50
CA ASP A 108 6.06 18.51 13.71
C ASP A 108 4.75 17.77 13.40
N LEU A 109 4.00 18.17 12.36
CA LEU A 109 2.82 17.44 11.87
C LEU A 109 3.19 16.04 11.35
N TYR A 110 4.31 15.91 10.64
CA TYR A 110 4.82 14.61 10.22
C TYR A 110 5.12 13.72 11.43
N TYR A 111 5.86 14.22 12.42
CA TYR A 111 6.14 13.45 13.63
C TYR A 111 4.87 13.11 14.42
N LEU A 112 3.90 14.03 14.48
CA LEU A 112 2.60 13.79 15.10
C LEU A 112 1.88 12.62 14.41
N SER A 113 1.99 12.51 13.08
CA SER A 113 1.42 11.37 12.34
C SER A 113 2.08 10.02 12.65
N GLN A 114 3.28 10.01 13.24
CA GLN A 114 4.02 8.79 13.57
C GLN A 114 4.05 8.49 15.07
N ALA A 115 3.68 9.46 15.90
CA ALA A 115 3.81 9.41 17.35
C ALA A 115 3.11 8.19 17.96
N ASP A 116 3.67 7.71 19.08
CA ASP A 116 3.04 6.74 19.97
C ASP A 116 2.52 5.45 19.28
N GLY A 117 3.22 5.00 18.23
CA GLY A 117 2.91 3.75 17.51
C GLY A 117 1.80 3.88 16.45
N VAL A 118 1.23 5.08 16.26
CA VAL A 118 0.22 5.35 15.22
C VAL A 118 0.79 5.11 13.82
N GLY A 119 2.08 5.41 13.60
CA GLY A 119 2.78 5.11 12.35
C GLY A 119 2.77 3.62 11.99
N ASP A 120 3.22 2.79 12.93
CA ASP A 120 3.26 1.33 12.78
C ASP A 120 1.87 0.75 12.58
N TRP A 121 0.89 1.21 13.37
CA TRP A 121 -0.51 0.82 13.21
C TRP A 121 -1.04 1.14 11.82
N ARG A 122 -0.78 2.35 11.30
CA ARG A 122 -1.25 2.77 9.96
C ARG A 122 -0.65 1.90 8.86
N VAL A 123 0.65 1.59 8.94
CA VAL A 123 1.32 0.71 7.97
C VAL A 123 0.74 -0.70 8.02
N LYS A 124 0.51 -1.24 9.22
CA LYS A 124 -0.11 -2.55 9.41
C LYS A 124 -1.52 -2.58 8.83
N GLU A 125 -2.36 -1.62 9.19
CA GLU A 125 -3.75 -1.58 8.74
C GLU A 125 -3.86 -1.41 7.23
N ALA A 126 -3.04 -0.54 6.62
CA ALA A 126 -2.98 -0.39 5.17
C ALA A 126 -2.56 -1.68 4.46
N ARG A 127 -1.61 -2.43 5.02
CA ARG A 127 -1.20 -3.74 4.50
C ARG A 127 -2.32 -4.76 4.63
N ASP A 128 -3.01 -4.81 5.76
CA ASP A 128 -4.09 -5.76 6.02
C ASP A 128 -5.28 -5.53 5.08
N LEU A 129 -5.66 -4.27 4.87
CA LEU A 129 -6.68 -3.87 3.89
C LEU A 129 -6.26 -4.21 2.45
N SER A 130 -5.00 -3.96 2.11
CA SER A 130 -4.46 -4.33 0.79
C SER A 130 -4.53 -5.83 0.56
N ASN A 131 -4.09 -6.63 1.54
CA ASN A 131 -4.15 -8.09 1.48
C ASN A 131 -5.58 -8.60 1.37
N LEU A 132 -6.53 -8.02 2.12
CA LEU A 132 -7.94 -8.38 2.05
C LEU A 132 -8.49 -8.18 0.63
N VAL A 133 -8.24 -7.03 0.01
CA VAL A 133 -8.72 -6.73 -1.34
C VAL A 133 -8.03 -7.62 -2.37
N GLN A 134 -6.71 -7.80 -2.28
CA GLN A 134 -5.95 -8.68 -3.19
C GLN A 134 -6.42 -10.13 -3.10
N ASN A 135 -6.71 -10.65 -1.91
CA ASN A 135 -7.27 -11.99 -1.71
C ASN A 135 -8.65 -12.13 -2.36
N ARG A 136 -9.52 -11.13 -2.21
CA ARG A 136 -10.84 -11.12 -2.86
C ARG A 136 -10.74 -11.07 -4.39
N ILE A 137 -9.83 -10.26 -4.92
CA ILE A 137 -9.56 -10.19 -6.37
C ILE A 137 -9.04 -11.53 -6.88
N THR A 138 -8.06 -12.12 -6.18
CA THR A 138 -7.47 -13.42 -6.52
C THR A 138 -8.52 -14.52 -6.52
N TYR A 139 -9.39 -14.54 -5.50
CA TYR A 139 -10.50 -15.48 -5.42
C TYR A 139 -11.46 -15.33 -6.62
N LEU A 140 -11.88 -14.10 -6.94
CA LEU A 140 -12.78 -13.83 -8.08
C LEU A 140 -12.15 -14.22 -9.42
N GLN A 141 -10.86 -13.93 -9.59
CA GLN A 141 -10.15 -14.18 -10.85
C GLN A 141 -9.87 -15.66 -11.07
N ASN A 142 -9.84 -16.49 -10.02
CA ASN A 142 -9.44 -17.90 -10.12
C ASN A 142 -10.57 -18.85 -9.72
N PRO A 143 -11.66 -18.93 -10.51
CA PRO A 143 -12.73 -19.90 -10.27
C PRO A 143 -12.21 -21.33 -10.41
N GLN A 144 -12.82 -22.26 -9.68
CA GLN A 144 -12.48 -23.69 -9.75
C GLN A 144 -12.88 -24.32 -11.10
N ASP A 145 -14.02 -23.89 -11.65
CA ASP A 145 -14.52 -24.34 -12.95
C ASP A 145 -14.74 -23.13 -13.87
N CYS A 146 -13.75 -22.86 -14.73
CA CYS A 146 -13.80 -21.73 -15.65
C CYS A 146 -14.94 -21.84 -16.66
N SER A 147 -15.41 -23.05 -17.01
CA SER A 147 -16.49 -23.24 -17.97
C SER A 147 -17.85 -22.72 -17.46
N LYS A 148 -18.02 -22.70 -16.14
CA LYS A 148 -19.25 -22.24 -15.45
C LYS A 148 -19.11 -20.84 -14.85
N ALA A 149 -17.91 -20.27 -14.84
CA ALA A 149 -17.68 -18.95 -14.29
C ALA A 149 -18.45 -17.88 -15.08
N ARG A 150 -19.03 -16.91 -14.37
CA ARG A 150 -19.53 -15.69 -15.00
C ARG A 150 -18.33 -14.82 -15.38
N LYS A 151 -18.30 -14.34 -16.60
CA LYS A 151 -17.13 -13.69 -17.20
C LYS A 151 -17.49 -12.30 -17.71
N LEU A 152 -16.54 -11.37 -17.62
CA LEU A 152 -16.59 -10.06 -18.24
C LEU A 152 -15.38 -9.91 -19.16
N VAL A 153 -15.63 -9.73 -20.45
CA VAL A 153 -14.57 -9.57 -21.45
C VAL A 153 -14.25 -8.10 -21.62
N CYS A 154 -12.96 -7.78 -21.49
CA CYS A 154 -12.41 -6.46 -21.72
C CYS A 154 -11.35 -6.53 -22.83
N ASN A 155 -11.39 -5.60 -23.77
CA ASN A 155 -10.42 -5.54 -24.86
C ASN A 155 -9.47 -4.35 -24.63
N ILE A 156 -8.16 -4.61 -24.54
CA ILE A 156 -7.17 -3.58 -24.22
C ILE A 156 -6.96 -2.56 -25.36
N ASN A 157 -7.35 -2.89 -26.59
CA ASN A 157 -7.04 -2.13 -27.81
C ASN A 157 -7.92 -0.89 -28.02
N LYS A 158 -8.17 -0.15 -26.94
CA LYS A 158 -8.80 1.17 -27.02
C LYS A 158 -7.90 2.13 -27.82
N GLY A 159 -8.52 3.00 -28.61
CA GLY A 159 -7.87 3.99 -29.50
C GLY A 159 -7.13 5.13 -28.78
N CYS A 160 -6.21 4.84 -27.86
CA CYS A 160 -5.50 5.84 -27.06
C CYS A 160 -4.12 5.32 -26.56
N GLY A 161 -3.39 6.16 -25.81
CA GLY A 161 -2.08 5.79 -25.26
C GLY A 161 -2.12 4.77 -24.11
N TYR A 162 -0.96 4.26 -23.70
CA TYR A 162 -0.79 3.20 -22.69
C TYR A 162 -1.55 3.47 -21.38
N GLY A 163 -1.38 4.65 -20.76
CA GLY A 163 -2.05 4.98 -19.51
C GLY A 163 -3.59 4.96 -19.62
N CYS A 164 -4.12 5.41 -20.76
CA CYS A 164 -5.56 5.35 -21.05
C CYS A 164 -6.05 3.90 -21.22
N GLN A 165 -5.27 3.03 -21.86
CA GLN A 165 -5.58 1.61 -21.99
C GLN A 165 -5.50 0.87 -20.65
N LEU A 166 -4.51 1.17 -19.82
CA LEU A 166 -4.41 0.59 -18.48
C LEU A 166 -5.58 1.02 -17.60
N HIS A 167 -5.96 2.30 -17.60
CA HIS A 167 -7.17 2.77 -16.91
C HIS A 167 -8.45 2.11 -17.45
N HIS A 168 -8.52 1.81 -18.75
CA HIS A 168 -9.63 1.05 -19.31
C HIS A 168 -9.70 -0.37 -18.72
N VAL A 169 -8.58 -1.06 -18.61
CA VAL A 169 -8.51 -2.39 -17.97
C VAL A 169 -8.88 -2.31 -16.49
N VAL A 170 -8.36 -1.33 -15.74
CA VAL A 170 -8.71 -1.11 -14.33
C VAL A 170 -10.22 -0.88 -14.17
N TYR A 171 -10.82 -0.07 -15.05
CA TYR A 171 -12.25 0.18 -15.06
C TYR A 171 -13.07 -1.09 -15.33
N CYS A 172 -12.69 -1.88 -16.34
CA CYS A 172 -13.29 -3.20 -16.57
C CYS A 172 -13.18 -4.11 -15.34
N PHE A 173 -12.03 -4.09 -14.66
CA PHE A 173 -11.77 -4.89 -13.47
C PHE A 173 -12.68 -4.48 -12.30
N MET A 174 -12.86 -3.18 -12.06
CA MET A 174 -13.78 -2.68 -11.03
C MET A 174 -15.22 -3.11 -11.29
N ILE A 175 -15.68 -3.08 -12.55
CA ILE A 175 -17.02 -3.58 -12.92
C ILE A 175 -17.11 -5.09 -12.74
N ALA A 176 -16.10 -5.84 -13.19
CA ALA A 176 -16.02 -7.28 -13.04
C ALA A 176 -16.12 -7.68 -11.55
N TYR A 177 -15.38 -6.97 -10.69
CA TYR A 177 -15.46 -7.11 -9.24
C TYR A 177 -16.86 -6.82 -8.69
N GLY A 178 -17.43 -5.65 -9.02
CA GLY A 178 -18.75 -5.24 -8.54
C GLY A 178 -19.92 -6.10 -9.05
N THR A 179 -19.70 -6.86 -10.13
CA THR A 179 -20.69 -7.77 -10.73
C THR A 179 -20.39 -9.25 -10.47
N GLN A 180 -19.35 -9.56 -9.70
CA GLN A 180 -18.91 -10.93 -9.41
C GLN A 180 -18.65 -11.75 -10.70
N ARG A 181 -17.98 -11.14 -11.66
CA ARG A 181 -17.56 -11.76 -12.92
C ARG A 181 -16.04 -11.84 -12.98
N THR A 182 -15.49 -12.96 -13.41
CA THR A 182 -14.06 -13.11 -13.71
C THR A 182 -13.72 -12.26 -14.93
N LEU A 183 -12.71 -11.39 -14.81
CA LEU A 183 -12.21 -10.58 -15.91
C LEU A 183 -11.42 -11.45 -16.89
N ILE A 184 -11.83 -11.41 -18.16
CA ILE A 184 -11.11 -11.98 -19.30
C ILE A 184 -10.54 -10.82 -20.11
N LEU A 185 -9.22 -10.77 -20.24
CA LEU A 185 -8.53 -9.70 -20.95
C LEU A 185 -8.15 -10.16 -22.36
N GLU A 186 -8.72 -9.53 -23.38
CA GLU A 186 -8.31 -9.73 -24.78
C GLU A 186 -7.21 -8.71 -25.14
N SER A 187 -6.00 -9.21 -25.34
CA SER A 187 -4.80 -8.38 -25.61
C SER A 187 -4.05 -8.71 -26.91
N HIS A 188 -4.58 -9.58 -27.78
CA HIS A 188 -3.95 -9.83 -29.07
C HIS A 188 -3.84 -8.54 -29.90
N ASN A 189 -2.74 -8.42 -30.66
CA ASN A 189 -2.43 -7.24 -31.48
C ASN A 189 -2.37 -5.93 -30.68
N TRP A 190 -1.93 -6.01 -29.43
CA TRP A 190 -1.73 -4.82 -28.61
C TRP A 190 -0.60 -3.95 -29.18
N ARG A 191 -0.89 -2.68 -29.41
CA ARG A 191 0.02 -1.74 -30.10
C ARG A 191 1.39 -1.59 -29.42
N TYR A 192 1.47 -1.85 -28.12
CA TYR A 192 2.70 -1.73 -27.33
C TYR A 192 3.49 -3.04 -27.25
N ALA A 193 2.82 -4.18 -27.43
CA ALA A 193 3.44 -5.49 -27.53
C ALA A 193 2.48 -6.42 -28.27
N THR A 194 2.81 -6.78 -29.51
CA THR A 194 1.91 -7.56 -30.39
C THR A 194 1.57 -8.94 -29.82
N GLY A 195 2.47 -9.50 -29.00
CA GLY A 195 2.26 -10.74 -28.24
C GLY A 195 1.25 -10.63 -27.08
N GLY A 196 0.81 -9.42 -26.72
CA GLY A 196 -0.25 -9.19 -25.73
C GLY A 196 0.25 -8.78 -24.35
N TRP A 197 -0.66 -8.83 -23.37
CA TRP A 197 -0.42 -8.37 -22.00
C TRP A 197 0.68 -9.19 -21.30
N GLU A 198 0.69 -10.49 -21.57
CA GLU A 198 1.56 -11.49 -20.93
C GLU A 198 3.04 -11.37 -21.33
N THR A 199 3.36 -10.52 -22.31
CA THR A 199 4.77 -10.24 -22.65
C THR A 199 5.48 -9.41 -21.58
N VAL A 200 4.74 -8.70 -20.75
CA VAL A 200 5.28 -7.77 -19.74
C VAL A 200 4.65 -7.94 -18.35
N PHE A 201 3.45 -8.52 -18.25
CA PHE A 201 2.73 -8.71 -17.00
C PHE A 201 2.30 -10.17 -16.81
N HIS A 202 1.97 -10.55 -15.58
CA HIS A 202 1.31 -11.84 -15.34
C HIS A 202 -0.11 -11.86 -15.93
N PRO A 203 -0.62 -13.03 -16.34
CA PRO A 203 -2.01 -13.14 -16.77
C PRO A 203 -2.96 -12.71 -15.65
N VAL A 204 -4.10 -12.14 -16.01
CA VAL A 204 -5.09 -11.63 -15.05
C VAL A 204 -5.78 -12.74 -14.23
N SER A 205 -5.62 -14.00 -14.64
CA SER A 205 -6.08 -15.20 -13.96
C SER A 205 -5.13 -16.35 -14.24
N ASN A 206 -4.92 -17.23 -13.25
CA ASN A 206 -4.14 -18.47 -13.41
C ASN A 206 -5.02 -19.67 -13.80
N SER A 207 -6.33 -19.64 -13.50
CA SER A 207 -7.24 -20.77 -13.77
C SER A 207 -8.29 -20.50 -14.84
N CYS A 208 -8.48 -19.25 -15.27
CA CYS A 208 -9.56 -18.87 -16.17
C CYS A 208 -9.21 -17.71 -17.08
N THR A 209 -8.61 -18.03 -18.23
CA THR A 209 -8.19 -17.05 -19.26
C THR A 209 -9.03 -17.14 -20.54
N ASP A 210 -9.93 -18.12 -20.63
CA ASP A 210 -10.73 -18.36 -21.81
C ASP A 210 -12.07 -17.60 -21.77
N ARG A 211 -12.59 -17.28 -22.95
CA ARG A 211 -13.87 -16.58 -23.10
C ARG A 211 -15.06 -17.52 -23.31
N THR A 212 -14.92 -18.83 -23.11
CA THR A 212 -16.02 -19.76 -23.38
C THR A 212 -17.15 -19.58 -22.36
N GLY A 213 -18.39 -19.81 -22.80
CA GLY A 213 -19.55 -19.71 -21.93
C GLY A 213 -20.83 -20.07 -22.68
N VAL A 214 -21.84 -20.57 -21.96
CA VAL A 214 -23.11 -21.03 -22.54
C VAL A 214 -23.89 -19.89 -23.21
N SER A 215 -23.75 -18.65 -22.73
CA SER A 215 -24.38 -17.47 -23.31
C SER A 215 -23.44 -16.27 -23.33
N THR A 216 -23.50 -15.48 -24.41
CA THR A 216 -22.68 -14.28 -24.61
C THR A 216 -23.55 -13.10 -25.03
N GLY A 217 -23.33 -11.93 -24.45
CA GLY A 217 -24.01 -10.70 -24.83
C GLY A 217 -23.15 -9.45 -24.65
N HIS A 218 -23.57 -8.34 -25.25
CA HIS A 218 -23.04 -7.02 -24.94
C HIS A 218 -23.56 -6.55 -23.58
N TRP A 219 -22.83 -5.64 -22.94
CA TRP A 219 -23.27 -5.03 -21.69
C TRP A 219 -24.62 -4.32 -21.85
N SER A 220 -25.63 -4.80 -21.13
CA SER A 220 -27.00 -4.25 -21.09
C SER A 220 -27.44 -3.83 -19.68
N GLY A 221 -26.51 -3.80 -18.71
CA GLY A 221 -26.76 -3.45 -17.31
C GLY A 221 -26.42 -4.58 -16.33
N ARG A 222 -26.53 -4.28 -15.03
CA ARG A 222 -26.11 -5.18 -13.93
C ARG A 222 -26.94 -6.48 -13.85
N HIS A 223 -28.21 -6.42 -14.25
CA HIS A 223 -29.14 -7.56 -14.28
C HIS A 223 -29.05 -8.41 -15.55
N GLY A 224 -28.05 -8.18 -16.41
CA GLY A 224 -27.85 -9.01 -17.60
C GLY A 224 -27.67 -10.48 -17.22
N GLU A 225 -28.54 -11.34 -17.76
CA GLU A 225 -28.60 -12.79 -17.49
C GLU A 225 -27.43 -13.56 -18.15
N HIS A 226 -26.67 -12.92 -19.03
CA HIS A 226 -25.61 -13.58 -19.79
C HIS A 226 -24.44 -14.04 -18.91
N CYS A 227 -23.92 -15.23 -19.19
CA CYS A 227 -22.73 -15.77 -18.51
C CYS A 227 -21.47 -15.00 -18.92
N LEU A 228 -21.33 -14.65 -20.21
CA LEU A 228 -20.27 -13.80 -20.74
C LEU A 228 -20.84 -12.42 -21.14
N VAL A 229 -20.23 -11.36 -20.62
CA VAL A 229 -20.60 -9.98 -21.00
C VAL A 229 -19.40 -9.27 -21.63
N ARG A 230 -19.56 -8.84 -22.88
CA ARG A 230 -18.57 -7.98 -23.55
C ARG A 230 -18.81 -6.54 -23.15
N TYR A 231 -17.84 -5.98 -22.43
CA TYR A 231 -17.87 -4.57 -22.10
C TYR A 231 -17.42 -3.75 -23.31
N VAL A 232 -18.34 -2.99 -23.89
CA VAL A 232 -18.02 -2.02 -24.95
C VAL A 232 -18.10 -0.65 -24.32
N PHE A 233 -16.96 0.04 -24.29
CA PHE A 233 -16.94 1.44 -23.93
C PHE A 233 -17.62 2.23 -25.06
N ARG A 234 -18.92 2.51 -24.91
CA ARG A 234 -19.49 3.70 -25.53
C ARG A 234 -18.96 4.89 -24.76
N GLU A 235 -18.62 5.95 -25.50
CA GLU A 235 -17.97 7.16 -25.00
C GLU A 235 -18.56 7.62 -23.65
N LEU A 236 -17.68 8.10 -22.76
CA LEU A 236 -18.08 8.76 -21.52
C LEU A 236 -18.96 9.97 -21.88
N GLY A 237 -20.25 9.74 -21.89
CA GLY A 237 -21.30 10.73 -21.99
C GLY A 237 -22.54 10.12 -21.36
N GLN A 238 -22.86 10.56 -20.14
CA GLN A 238 -24.01 10.16 -19.31
C GLN A 238 -23.80 8.94 -18.40
N VAL A 239 -23.12 9.19 -17.27
CA VAL A 239 -23.62 8.76 -15.95
C VAL A 239 -23.48 9.95 -15.00
N LEU A 240 -24.52 10.78 -14.98
CA LEU A 240 -25.04 11.46 -13.79
C LEU A 240 -26.48 10.96 -13.64
#